data_AF-A0A355G7S7-F1
#
_entry.id   AF-A0A355G7S7-F1
#
_cell.length_a   1.000
_cell.length_b   1.000
_cell.length_c   1.000
_cell.angle_alpha   90.00
_cell.angle_beta   90.00
_cell.angle_gamma   90.00
#
_symmetry.space_group_name_H-M   'P 1'
#
loop_
_entity.id
_entity.type
_entity.pdbx_description
1 polymer ?
#
loop_
_entity_poly.entity_id
_entity_poly.type
_entity_poly.pdbx_seq_one_letter_code
_entity_poly.pdbx_strand_id
1 'polypeptide(L)'
;ILHVGDQIHLNAGIIELETITGAKVILKGVSHLTLVQADQFMLDEGNLFAHVPPQSQGLTVDTPTSRVVDLGTSFGLIVTPTRETEVHVLQGLVRFDLVNSSRETTITRDLTENTAVRVQADSRKMTRIISTPELFVQNIVPDQPRLIAHWKLNERETSQTAQDSGDNLLHLNILNKQGQSPFTGCPAPQNITSAAGPFETQYHKLFRTLSEQEAALFDMRRFTIELWARNPNIKQQGDSDTLFHYRNTKLHSTSQFNLFTDDHSGTLGFGFLDSDNRYVSFQTKKTVPWEQDRWYHIVFTYDANTAAPHDSIVSFTRTPEFSSRPDLQQTLTDIADITPLTPGGVLAIGGSTLTDISRHWGGDISDVRFINGIPARYQRQQNSNSK
;
A
#
# COMPACT_ATOMS: atom_id res chain seq x y z
N ILE A 1 5.56 5.43 -27.40
CA ILE A 1 5.68 6.80 -27.94
C ILE A 1 4.38 7.07 -28.66
N LEU A 2 3.71 8.19 -28.35
CA LEU A 2 2.50 8.63 -29.04
C LEU A 2 2.87 9.53 -30.21
N HIS A 3 2.10 9.45 -31.28
CA HIS A 3 2.20 10.30 -32.46
C HIS A 3 0.99 11.25 -32.56
N VAL A 4 1.17 12.37 -33.27
CA VAL A 4 0.07 13.31 -33.52
C VAL A 4 -1.10 12.59 -34.19
N GLY A 5 -2.29 12.73 -33.61
CA GLY A 5 -3.51 12.04 -34.01
C GLY A 5 -3.82 10.79 -33.19
N ASP A 6 -2.89 10.29 -32.38
CA ASP A 6 -3.15 9.14 -31.52
C ASP A 6 -4.21 9.46 -30.47
N GLN A 7 -5.08 8.48 -30.23
CA GLN A 7 -6.18 8.56 -29.29
C GLN A 7 -5.99 7.55 -28.16
N ILE A 8 -6.26 8.01 -26.94
CA ILE A 8 -6.26 7.19 -25.73
C ILE A 8 -7.69 7.13 -25.21
N HIS A 9 -8.20 5.91 -25.11
CA HIS A 9 -9.50 5.59 -24.55
C HIS A 9 -9.29 4.75 -23.29
N LEU A 10 -9.52 5.36 -22.13
CA LEU A 10 -9.43 4.70 -20.84
C LEU A 10 -10.86 4.35 -20.38
N ASN A 11 -11.16 3.07 -20.20
CA ASN A 11 -12.47 2.64 -19.68
C ASN A 11 -12.52 2.65 -18.14
N ALA A 12 -11.37 2.46 -17.49
CA ALA A 12 -11.15 2.51 -16.05
C ALA A 12 -9.64 2.56 -15.76
N GLY A 13 -9.25 2.92 -14.54
CA GLY A 13 -7.85 2.92 -14.09
C GLY A 13 -7.18 4.29 -14.15
N ILE A 14 -5.85 4.30 -14.20
CA ILE A 14 -5.01 5.50 -14.21
C ILE A 14 -3.86 5.27 -15.19
N ILE A 15 -3.52 6.27 -16.00
CA ILE A 15 -2.29 6.27 -16.79
C ILE A 15 -1.52 7.57 -16.58
N GLU A 16 -0.20 7.50 -16.58
CA GLU A 16 0.69 8.67 -16.64
C GLU A 16 1.39 8.68 -17.99
N LEU A 17 1.37 9.85 -18.64
CA LEU A 17 2.07 10.16 -19.86
C LEU A 17 3.12 11.21 -19.55
N GLU A 18 4.27 11.11 -20.19
CA GLU A 18 5.29 12.14 -20.16
C GLU A 18 5.47 12.69 -21.58
N THR A 19 5.34 14.00 -21.75
CA THR A 19 5.59 14.66 -23.03
C THR A 19 7.09 14.73 -23.30
N ILE A 20 7.47 14.98 -24.55
CA ILE A 20 8.89 15.08 -24.94
C ILE A 20 9.59 16.23 -24.21
N THR A 21 8.86 17.28 -23.86
CA THR A 21 9.39 18.42 -23.10
C THR A 21 9.46 18.16 -21.59
N GLY A 22 8.88 17.06 -21.09
CA GLY A 22 8.94 16.65 -19.69
C GLY A 22 7.69 17.00 -18.85
N ALA A 23 6.60 17.44 -19.48
CA ALA A 23 5.34 17.62 -18.77
C ALA A 23 4.70 16.26 -18.47
N LYS A 24 4.21 16.09 -17.24
CA LYS A 24 3.50 14.87 -16.83
C LYS A 24 2.00 15.08 -16.90
N VAL A 25 1.31 14.17 -17.59
CA VAL A 25 -0.15 14.17 -17.76
C VAL A 25 -0.71 12.86 -17.23
N ILE A 26 -1.56 12.95 -16.20
CA ILE A 26 -2.21 11.80 -15.57
C ILE A 26 -3.69 11.80 -15.95
N LEU A 27 -4.17 10.71 -16.54
CA LEU A 27 -5.60 10.47 -16.79
C LEU A 27 -6.14 9.48 -15.76
N LYS A 28 -7.38 9.69 -15.31
CA LYS A 28 -8.07 8.82 -14.35
C LYS A 28 -9.49 8.49 -14.79
N GLY A 29 -9.88 7.23 -14.62
CA GLY A 29 -11.24 6.75 -14.83
C GLY A 29 -11.60 6.64 -16.31
N VAL A 30 -12.87 6.88 -16.65
CA VAL A 30 -13.30 6.97 -18.05
C VAL A 30 -12.71 8.25 -18.64
N SER A 31 -11.90 8.14 -19.70
CA SER A 31 -11.23 9.31 -20.31
C SER A 31 -10.96 9.13 -21.80
N HIS A 32 -11.17 10.19 -22.58
CA HIS A 32 -10.89 10.27 -24.00
C HIS A 32 -9.93 11.44 -24.27
N LEU A 33 -8.68 11.10 -24.60
CA LEU A 33 -7.61 12.07 -24.85
C LEU A 33 -7.02 11.85 -26.24
N THR A 34 -6.85 12.92 -27.00
CA THR A 34 -6.16 12.90 -28.31
C THR A 34 -4.91 13.76 -28.25
N LEU A 35 -3.78 13.25 -28.75
CA LEU A 35 -2.57 14.06 -28.94
C LEU A 35 -2.71 14.88 -30.23
N VAL A 36 -2.86 16.19 -30.11
CA VAL A 36 -3.07 17.10 -31.25
C VAL A 36 -1.74 17.64 -31.78
N GLN A 37 -0.81 17.97 -30.89
CA GLN A 37 0.57 18.38 -31.19
C GLN A 37 1.49 17.97 -30.03
N ALA A 38 2.82 18.15 -30.16
CA ALA A 38 3.82 17.64 -29.21
C ALA A 38 3.53 17.93 -27.72
N ASP A 39 2.94 19.09 -27.41
CA ASP A 39 2.47 19.48 -26.07
C ASP A 39 1.05 20.04 -26.11
N GLN A 40 0.23 19.51 -27.03
CA GLN A 40 -1.17 19.91 -27.14
C GLN A 40 -2.07 18.69 -27.17
N PHE A 41 -3.01 18.65 -26.24
CA PHE A 41 -4.00 17.58 -26.12
C PHE A 41 -5.42 18.10 -26.33
N MET A 42 -6.31 17.25 -26.82
CA MET A 42 -7.76 17.43 -26.73
C MET A 42 -8.30 16.43 -25.70
N LEU A 43 -8.92 16.94 -24.64
CA LEU A 43 -9.64 16.14 -23.65
C LEU A 43 -11.14 16.26 -23.94
N ASP A 44 -11.72 15.22 -24.54
CA ASP A 44 -13.15 15.19 -24.89
C ASP A 44 -14.04 14.81 -23.71
N GLU A 45 -13.50 13.99 -22.80
CA GLU A 45 -14.15 13.49 -21.58
C GLU A 45 -13.08 12.99 -20.61
N GLY A 46 -13.30 13.15 -19.30
CA GLY A 46 -12.51 12.49 -18.26
C GLY A 46 -11.89 13.44 -17.25
N ASN A 47 -10.99 12.89 -16.43
CA ASN A 47 -10.26 13.61 -15.38
C ASN A 47 -8.76 13.58 -15.71
N LEU A 48 -8.20 14.76 -15.91
CA LEU A 48 -6.81 14.96 -16.28
C LEU A 48 -6.12 15.82 -15.23
N PHE A 49 -4.94 15.41 -14.80
CA PHE A 49 -4.01 16.26 -14.05
C PHE A 49 -2.74 16.48 -14.86
N ALA A 50 -2.25 17.71 -14.88
CA ALA A 50 -1.00 18.07 -15.51
C ALA A 50 -0.04 18.67 -14.48
N HIS A 51 1.17 18.13 -14.40
CA HIS A 51 2.30 18.72 -13.70
C HIS A 51 3.33 19.18 -14.73
N VAL A 52 3.51 20.49 -14.82
CA VAL A 52 4.39 21.10 -15.82
C VAL A 52 5.58 21.76 -15.12
N PRO A 53 6.79 21.19 -15.20
CA PRO A 53 7.96 21.81 -14.64
C PRO A 53 8.39 23.03 -15.48
N PRO A 54 9.18 23.98 -14.95
CA PRO A 54 9.50 25.23 -15.62
C PRO A 54 10.11 25.10 -17.03
N GLN A 55 10.83 24.02 -17.31
CA GLN A 55 11.42 23.75 -18.63
C GLN A 55 10.42 23.26 -19.69
N SER A 56 9.20 22.88 -19.29
CA SER A 56 8.17 22.29 -20.15
C SER A 56 6.97 23.22 -20.38
N GLN A 57 7.14 24.53 -20.11
CA GLN A 57 6.08 25.52 -20.22
C GLN A 57 5.42 25.53 -21.60
N GLY A 58 4.09 25.71 -21.61
CA GLY A 58 3.28 25.83 -22.82
C GLY A 58 2.46 24.58 -23.18
N LEU A 59 2.37 23.58 -22.29
CA LEU A 59 1.38 22.51 -22.38
C LEU A 59 -0.01 23.13 -22.54
N THR A 60 -0.68 22.70 -23.60
CA THR A 60 -2.00 23.18 -23.94
C THR A 60 -2.97 22.02 -23.90
N VAL A 61 -4.07 22.17 -23.16
CA VAL A 61 -5.18 21.22 -23.19
C VAL A 61 -6.42 21.93 -23.69
N ASP A 62 -6.88 21.48 -24.85
CA ASP A 62 -8.16 21.84 -25.42
C ASP A 62 -9.27 20.97 -24.83
N THR A 63 -10.43 21.57 -24.55
CA THR A 63 -11.66 20.89 -24.16
C THR A 63 -12.81 21.35 -25.06
N PRO A 64 -14.01 20.73 -25.01
CA PRO A 64 -15.16 21.18 -25.80
C PRO A 64 -15.57 22.64 -25.55
N THR A 65 -15.20 23.21 -24.39
CA THR A 65 -15.59 24.56 -24.00
C THR A 65 -14.45 25.55 -23.83
N SER A 66 -13.20 25.07 -23.75
CA SER A 66 -12.09 25.94 -23.42
C SER A 66 -10.77 25.49 -24.04
N ARG A 67 -9.77 26.36 -23.92
CA ARG A 67 -8.36 26.07 -24.11
C ARG A 67 -7.62 26.52 -22.86
N VAL A 68 -6.84 25.62 -22.27
CA VAL A 68 -6.05 25.90 -21.08
C VAL A 68 -4.57 25.78 -21.46
N VAL A 69 -3.83 26.87 -21.28
CA VAL A 69 -2.40 26.94 -21.56
C VAL A 69 -1.67 27.12 -20.24
N ASP A 70 -0.77 26.20 -19.92
CA ASP A 70 0.08 26.38 -18.75
C ASP A 70 1.02 27.57 -18.94
N LEU A 71 1.41 28.19 -17.83
CA LEU A 71 2.53 29.14 -17.78
C LEU A 71 3.57 28.68 -16.73
N GLY A 72 3.74 27.36 -16.57
CA GLY A 72 4.66 26.71 -15.61
C GLY A 72 4.00 26.32 -14.29
N THR A 73 3.12 25.31 -14.31
CA THR A 73 2.08 25.14 -13.29
C THR A 73 1.54 23.72 -13.18
N SER A 74 0.93 23.42 -12.03
CA SER A 74 0.13 22.21 -11.85
C SER A 74 -1.37 22.55 -11.90
N PHE A 75 -2.11 21.88 -12.79
CA PHE A 75 -3.55 22.13 -12.96
C PHE A 75 -4.31 20.84 -13.27
N GLY A 76 -5.59 20.84 -12.93
CA GLY A 76 -6.51 19.74 -13.16
C GLY A 76 -7.68 20.15 -14.06
N LEU A 77 -8.14 19.22 -14.89
CA LEU A 77 -9.29 19.38 -15.77
C LEU A 77 -10.27 18.23 -15.57
N ILE A 78 -11.55 18.58 -15.52
CA ILE A 78 -12.64 17.59 -15.58
C ILE A 78 -13.52 17.96 -16.76
N VAL A 79 -13.72 17.01 -17.66
CA VAL A 79 -14.71 17.12 -18.74
C VAL A 79 -15.78 16.06 -18.52
N THR A 80 -16.99 16.50 -18.22
CA THR A 80 -18.11 15.60 -17.94
C THR A 80 -18.67 14.98 -19.24
N PRO A 81 -19.48 13.91 -19.16
CA PRO A 81 -20.17 13.37 -20.33
C PRO A 81 -21.09 14.40 -21.03
N THR A 82 -21.58 15.39 -20.28
CA THR A 82 -22.35 16.54 -20.81
C THR A 82 -21.48 17.62 -21.43
N ARG A 83 -20.16 17.38 -21.56
CA ARG A 83 -19.14 18.27 -22.10
C ARG A 83 -18.93 19.56 -21.32
N GLU A 84 -19.37 19.62 -20.06
CA GLU A 84 -19.00 20.71 -19.16
C GLU A 84 -17.52 20.60 -18.82
N THR A 85 -16.84 21.73 -18.67
CA THR A 85 -15.42 21.74 -18.31
C THR A 85 -15.23 22.41 -16.96
N GLU A 86 -14.47 21.75 -16.08
CA GLU A 86 -13.94 22.34 -14.86
C GLU A 86 -12.42 22.47 -14.98
N VAL A 87 -11.90 23.62 -14.57
CA VAL A 87 -10.46 23.91 -14.55
C VAL A 87 -10.08 24.27 -13.12
N HIS A 88 -9.08 23.58 -12.58
CA HIS A 88 -8.58 23.77 -11.22
C HIS A 88 -7.09 24.09 -11.29
N VAL A 89 -6.68 25.24 -10.76
CA VAL A 89 -5.27 25.60 -10.67
C VAL A 89 -4.78 25.26 -9.27
N LEU A 90 -3.90 24.28 -9.18
CA LEU A 90 -3.38 23.80 -7.90
C LEU A 90 -2.17 24.59 -7.46
N GLN A 91 -1.29 24.95 -8.40
CA GLN A 91 -0.08 25.72 -8.10
C GLN A 91 0.34 26.54 -9.31
N GLY A 92 0.50 27.86 -9.15
CA GLY A 92 1.00 28.77 -10.19
C GLY A 92 -0.10 29.47 -10.99
N LEU A 93 0.04 29.54 -12.31
CA LEU A 93 -0.76 30.32 -13.26
C LEU A 93 -1.06 29.54 -14.54
N VAL A 94 -2.32 29.55 -14.95
CA VAL A 94 -2.72 29.13 -16.30
C VAL A 94 -3.43 30.26 -17.02
N ARG A 95 -3.25 30.35 -18.33
CA ARG A 95 -4.11 31.14 -19.20
C ARG A 95 -5.29 30.26 -19.62
N PHE A 96 -6.49 30.75 -19.33
CA PHE A 96 -7.75 30.12 -19.70
C PHE A 96 -8.43 30.93 -20.81
N ASP A 97 -8.72 30.26 -21.92
CA ASP A 97 -9.47 30.81 -23.05
C ASP A 97 -10.82 30.09 -23.16
N LEU A 98 -11.94 30.82 -23.00
CA LEU A 98 -13.28 30.31 -23.31
C LEU A 98 -13.48 30.29 -24.82
N VAL A 99 -13.88 29.15 -25.38
CA VAL A 99 -14.10 29.03 -26.84
C VAL A 99 -15.57 28.82 -27.20
N ASN A 100 -16.00 29.44 -28.30
CA ASN A 100 -17.32 29.24 -28.88
C ASN A 100 -17.40 27.93 -29.70
N SER A 101 -18.55 27.66 -30.31
CA SER A 101 -18.77 26.48 -31.16
C SER A 101 -17.86 26.42 -32.38
N SER A 102 -17.41 27.57 -32.90
CA SER A 102 -16.45 27.68 -33.99
C SER A 102 -14.99 27.60 -33.52
N ARG A 103 -14.76 27.29 -32.23
CA ARG A 103 -13.44 27.21 -31.58
C ARG A 103 -12.69 28.55 -31.53
N GLU A 104 -13.40 29.68 -31.65
CA GLU A 104 -12.83 31.02 -31.49
C GLU A 104 -12.84 31.43 -30.01
N THR A 105 -11.76 32.06 -29.56
CA THR A 105 -11.65 32.58 -28.20
C THR A 105 -12.57 33.78 -28.00
N THR A 106 -13.45 33.68 -27.01
CA THR A 106 -14.41 34.73 -26.65
C THR A 106 -14.01 35.47 -25.38
N ILE A 107 -13.36 34.78 -24.45
CA ILE A 107 -12.87 35.34 -23.19
C ILE A 107 -11.49 34.75 -22.93
N THR A 108 -10.53 35.59 -22.54
CA THR A 108 -9.25 35.17 -21.99
C THR A 108 -9.17 35.62 -20.53
N ARG A 109 -8.73 34.72 -19.64
CA ARG A 109 -8.49 35.00 -18.22
C ARG A 109 -7.27 34.26 -17.72
N ASP A 110 -6.53 34.91 -16.84
CA ASP A 110 -5.52 34.24 -16.04
C ASP A 110 -6.18 33.65 -14.80
N LEU A 111 -5.95 32.36 -14.57
CA LEU A 111 -6.38 31.66 -13.37
C LEU A 111 -5.13 31.37 -12.53
N THR A 112 -5.12 31.90 -11.31
CA THR A 112 -4.02 31.74 -10.36
C THR A 112 -4.24 30.53 -9.46
N GLU A 113 -3.23 30.19 -8.67
CA GLU A 113 -3.27 29.18 -7.63
C GLU A 113 -4.52 29.22 -6.75
N ASN A 114 -5.01 28.03 -6.37
CA ASN A 114 -6.20 27.81 -5.56
C ASN A 114 -7.49 28.38 -6.16
N THR A 115 -7.53 28.60 -7.47
CA THR A 115 -8.72 29.04 -8.18
C THR A 115 -9.27 27.96 -9.09
N ALA A 116 -10.58 27.95 -9.25
CA ALA A 116 -11.25 27.02 -10.15
C ALA A 116 -12.45 27.67 -10.83
N VAL A 117 -12.70 27.25 -12.08
CA VAL A 117 -13.84 27.70 -12.87
C VAL A 117 -14.55 26.50 -13.49
N ARG A 118 -15.86 26.62 -13.65
CA ARG A 118 -16.71 25.70 -14.40
C ARG A 118 -17.32 26.42 -15.58
N VAL A 119 -17.40 25.73 -16.71
CA VAL A 119 -18.01 26.21 -17.94
C VAL A 119 -19.08 25.22 -18.38
N GLN A 120 -20.31 25.71 -18.49
CA GLN A 120 -21.42 24.93 -19.03
C GLN A 120 -21.30 24.79 -20.55
N ALA A 121 -21.56 23.59 -21.07
CA ALA A 121 -21.36 23.26 -22.48
C ALA A 121 -22.32 24.00 -23.43
N ASP A 122 -23.56 24.20 -22.98
CA ASP A 122 -24.66 24.77 -23.75
C ASP A 122 -24.66 26.30 -23.71
N SER A 123 -24.71 26.88 -22.51
CA SER A 123 -24.84 28.31 -22.28
C SER A 123 -23.51 29.05 -22.40
N ARG A 124 -22.38 28.31 -22.38
CA ARG A 124 -21.02 28.85 -22.25
C ARG A 124 -20.87 29.75 -21.02
N LYS A 125 -21.78 29.61 -20.04
CA LYS A 125 -21.72 30.34 -18.80
C LYS A 125 -20.56 29.80 -17.99
N MET A 126 -19.62 30.70 -17.70
CA MET A 126 -18.51 30.44 -16.80
C MET A 126 -18.86 30.91 -15.40
N THR A 127 -18.68 30.04 -14.40
CA THR A 127 -18.82 30.35 -12.98
C THR A 127 -17.56 29.98 -12.23
N ARG A 128 -17.26 30.71 -11.15
CA ARG A 128 -16.19 30.33 -10.24
C ARG A 128 -16.70 29.24 -9.30
N ILE A 129 -15.85 28.26 -9.00
CA ILE A 129 -16.13 27.16 -8.08
C ILE A 129 -15.02 27.05 -7.04
N ILE A 130 -15.21 26.20 -6.04
CA ILE A 130 -14.18 25.88 -5.04
C ILE A 130 -13.13 24.98 -5.73
N SER A 131 -11.84 25.26 -5.50
CA SER A 131 -10.78 24.36 -5.96
C SER A 131 -10.79 23.10 -5.10
N THR A 132 -10.78 21.92 -5.73
CA THR A 132 -10.82 20.62 -5.04
C THR A 132 -9.68 19.73 -5.57
N PRO A 133 -8.42 19.98 -5.16
CA PRO A 133 -7.24 19.22 -5.59
C PRO A 133 -7.35 17.70 -5.40
N GLU A 134 -8.19 17.27 -4.45
CA GLU A 134 -8.40 15.88 -4.06
C GLU A 134 -9.11 15.05 -5.16
N LEU A 135 -9.71 15.71 -6.15
CA LEU A 135 -10.30 15.06 -7.31
C LEU A 135 -9.24 14.48 -8.27
N PHE A 136 -7.98 14.91 -8.15
CA PHE A 136 -6.92 14.62 -9.10
C PHE A 136 -5.88 13.66 -8.52
N VAL A 137 -5.43 12.69 -9.32
CA VAL A 137 -4.25 11.88 -8.99
C VAL A 137 -3.03 12.66 -9.46
N GLN A 138 -2.24 13.15 -8.51
CA GLN A 138 -1.16 14.09 -8.81
C GLN A 138 0.20 13.42 -9.07
N ASN A 139 0.36 12.16 -8.64
CA ASN A 139 1.55 11.35 -8.90
C ASN A 139 1.14 9.89 -8.97
N ILE A 140 1.63 9.17 -9.99
CA ILE A 140 1.67 7.71 -9.95
C ILE A 140 2.99 7.33 -9.30
N VAL A 141 2.98 7.05 -8.00
CA VAL A 141 4.12 6.36 -7.39
C VAL A 141 4.09 4.95 -7.98
N PRO A 142 5.09 4.52 -8.79
CA PRO A 142 5.15 3.14 -9.21
C PRO A 142 5.15 2.31 -7.93
N ASP A 143 4.25 1.34 -7.83
CA ASP A 143 4.18 0.38 -6.72
C ASP A 143 5.39 -0.57 -6.78
N GLN A 144 6.60 -0.01 -6.73
CA GLN A 144 7.81 -0.77 -6.54
C GLN A 144 7.88 -1.14 -5.06
N PRO A 145 7.99 -2.45 -4.76
CA PRO A 145 8.06 -2.88 -3.39
C PRO A 145 9.24 -2.24 -2.67
N ARG A 146 8.97 -1.58 -1.54
CA ARG A 146 9.97 -0.88 -0.73
C ARG A 146 10.10 -1.56 0.63
N LEU A 147 11.32 -1.96 0.97
CA LEU A 147 11.61 -2.50 2.30
C LEU A 147 11.41 -1.41 3.36
N ILE A 148 10.56 -1.67 4.33
CA ILE A 148 10.31 -0.77 5.47
C ILE A 148 11.15 -1.18 6.67
N ALA A 149 11.20 -2.47 6.96
CA ALA A 149 12.00 -3.01 8.05
C ALA A 149 12.46 -4.43 7.72
N HIS A 150 13.66 -4.77 8.20
CA HIS A 150 14.22 -6.11 8.10
C HIS A 150 14.95 -6.48 9.39
N TRP A 151 14.32 -7.32 10.19
CA TRP A 151 14.89 -7.88 11.42
C TRP A 151 15.41 -9.28 11.15
N LYS A 152 16.73 -9.41 11.10
CA LYS A 152 17.41 -10.70 10.90
C LYS A 152 17.31 -11.61 12.12
N LEU A 153 17.25 -11.01 13.31
CA LEU A 153 17.20 -11.70 14.60
C LEU A 153 18.45 -12.57 14.81
N ASN A 154 19.64 -12.00 14.69
CA ASN A 154 20.90 -12.73 14.85
C ASN A 154 21.83 -12.14 15.93
N GLU A 155 21.34 -11.15 16.68
CA GLU A 155 22.05 -10.49 17.75
C GLU A 155 21.97 -11.32 19.02
N ARG A 156 23.06 -11.42 19.78
CA ARG A 156 23.17 -12.28 20.99
C ARG A 156 22.07 -12.03 22.03
N GLU A 157 21.75 -13.04 22.84
CA GLU A 157 20.85 -12.97 24.01
C GLU A 157 21.06 -11.75 24.92
N THR A 158 22.32 -11.34 25.10
CA THR A 158 22.66 -10.18 25.94
C THR A 158 22.27 -8.84 25.32
N SER A 159 21.91 -8.81 24.04
CA SER A 159 21.41 -7.61 23.38
C SER A 159 20.06 -7.23 23.98
N GLN A 160 19.83 -5.93 24.18
CA GLN A 160 18.54 -5.41 24.62
C GLN A 160 17.64 -5.02 23.44
N THR A 161 18.16 -5.10 22.22
CA THR A 161 17.46 -4.75 20.99
C THR A 161 17.73 -5.76 19.87
N ALA A 162 16.71 -5.98 19.04
CA ALA A 162 16.85 -6.59 17.73
C ALA A 162 16.97 -5.48 16.69
N GLN A 163 18.01 -5.50 15.87
CA GLN A 163 18.30 -4.41 14.96
C GLN A 163 17.51 -4.57 13.65
N ASP A 164 16.81 -3.51 13.26
CA ASP A 164 16.44 -3.32 11.87
C ASP A 164 17.72 -3.10 11.03
N SER A 165 17.86 -3.89 9.97
CA SER A 165 18.95 -3.81 9.01
C SER A 165 18.62 -2.97 7.78
N GLY A 166 17.40 -2.41 7.71
CA GLY A 166 16.99 -1.41 6.73
C GLY A 166 17.28 0.04 7.15
N ASP A 167 16.93 0.98 6.27
CA ASP A 167 17.28 2.40 6.41
C ASP A 167 16.46 3.15 7.47
N ASN A 168 15.33 2.60 7.90
CA ASN A 168 14.39 3.27 8.81
C ASN A 168 14.76 3.09 10.30
N LEU A 169 15.74 2.25 10.62
CA LEU A 169 16.24 2.02 11.99
C LEU A 169 15.13 1.66 13.00
N LEU A 170 14.16 0.85 12.55
CA LEU A 170 13.03 0.36 13.35
C LEU A 170 13.45 -0.76 14.31
N HIS A 171 14.56 -0.62 15.03
CA HIS A 171 15.01 -1.55 16.07
C HIS A 171 13.89 -1.88 17.07
N LEU A 172 13.77 -3.15 17.43
CA LEU A 172 12.78 -3.63 18.40
C LEU A 172 13.46 -3.78 19.76
N ASN A 173 12.78 -3.31 20.80
CA ASN A 173 13.17 -3.52 22.18
C ASN A 173 12.75 -4.92 22.64
N ILE A 174 13.49 -5.45 23.60
CA ILE A 174 13.16 -6.72 24.27
C ILE A 174 12.57 -6.40 25.65
N LEU A 175 11.42 -7.00 25.96
CA LEU A 175 10.93 -7.01 27.35
C LEU A 175 11.59 -8.11 28.14
N ASN A 176 12.36 -7.74 29.15
CA ASN A 176 12.86 -8.66 30.16
C ASN A 176 11.69 -9.17 31.03
N LYS A 177 11.05 -10.26 30.62
CA LYS A 177 10.32 -11.14 31.53
C LYS A 177 11.14 -12.41 31.71
N GLN A 178 11.43 -12.75 32.96
CA GLN A 178 12.15 -13.97 33.31
C GLN A 178 11.32 -15.20 32.90
N GLY A 179 11.93 -16.06 32.10
CA GLY A 179 11.46 -17.38 31.74
C GLY A 179 12.58 -18.08 30.99
N GLN A 180 12.67 -19.40 31.09
CA GLN A 180 13.52 -20.17 30.18
C GLN A 180 12.64 -20.63 29.02
N SER A 181 13.11 -20.43 27.79
CA SER A 181 12.57 -21.17 26.66
C SER A 181 12.86 -22.64 26.94
N PRO A 182 11.92 -23.57 26.76
CA PRO A 182 12.27 -24.99 26.80
C PRO A 182 13.20 -25.39 25.63
N PHE A 183 13.44 -24.49 24.66
CA PHE A 183 14.03 -24.79 23.36
C PHE A 183 15.12 -23.76 23.02
N THR A 184 16.34 -24.24 22.81
CA THR A 184 17.55 -23.42 22.65
C THR A 184 18.43 -23.89 21.49
N GLY A 185 19.14 -22.98 20.84
CA GLY A 185 20.35 -23.28 20.05
C GLY A 185 20.22 -23.91 18.65
N CYS A 186 19.07 -23.85 17.98
CA CYS A 186 18.96 -24.36 16.62
C CYS A 186 19.32 -23.32 15.55
N PRO A 187 20.02 -23.71 14.46
CA PRO A 187 20.34 -22.79 13.38
C PRO A 187 19.07 -22.35 12.62
N ALA A 188 19.10 -21.13 12.07
CA ALA A 188 18.12 -20.69 11.09
C ALA A 188 18.15 -21.60 9.84
N PRO A 189 17.12 -21.51 8.99
CA PRO A 189 17.09 -22.23 7.73
C PRO A 189 18.33 -22.02 6.87
N GLN A 190 18.68 -23.03 6.07
CA GLN A 190 19.75 -22.86 5.08
C GLN A 190 19.45 -21.69 4.13
N ASN A 191 20.48 -20.90 3.80
CA ASN A 191 20.42 -19.66 2.99
C ASN A 191 19.92 -18.41 3.73
N ILE A 192 19.72 -18.49 5.05
CA ILE A 192 19.56 -17.30 5.88
C ILE A 192 20.86 -17.08 6.66
N THR A 193 21.35 -15.84 6.65
CA THR A 193 22.59 -15.46 7.35
C THR A 193 22.35 -15.07 8.82
N SER A 194 21.20 -15.42 9.38
CA SER A 194 20.83 -15.11 10.76
C SER A 194 20.83 -16.38 11.61
N ALA A 195 20.83 -16.21 12.92
CA ALA A 195 20.27 -17.24 13.78
C ALA A 195 18.75 -17.10 13.74
N ALA A 196 18.00 -18.16 14.06
CA ALA A 196 16.71 -17.93 14.68
C ALA A 196 16.99 -17.08 15.93
N GLY A 197 16.26 -15.98 16.13
CA GLY A 197 16.56 -15.03 17.21
C GLY A 197 17.08 -15.74 18.45
N PRO A 198 18.29 -15.45 18.96
CA PRO A 198 18.69 -16.00 20.25
C PRO A 198 17.90 -15.32 21.38
N PHE A 199 16.90 -14.51 21.04
CA PHE A 199 15.81 -14.05 21.90
C PHE A 199 14.89 -15.23 22.24
N GLU A 200 15.48 -16.24 22.86
CA GLU A 200 14.83 -17.43 23.36
C GLU A 200 13.79 -17.01 24.39
N THR A 201 12.50 -17.16 24.12
CA THR A 201 11.46 -17.59 25.08
C THR A 201 10.08 -17.36 24.49
N GLN A 202 9.15 -18.23 24.88
CA GLN A 202 7.72 -17.98 25.04
C GLN A 202 7.32 -16.60 25.65
N TYR A 203 8.26 -15.79 26.16
CA TYR A 203 7.98 -14.52 26.86
C TYR A 203 8.84 -13.31 26.44
N HIS A 204 9.86 -13.48 25.58
CA HIS A 204 10.70 -12.39 25.07
C HIS A 204 9.98 -11.76 23.88
N LYS A 205 9.31 -10.66 24.18
CA LYS A 205 8.52 -9.92 23.21
C LYS A 205 9.43 -8.89 22.56
N LEU A 206 9.58 -8.99 21.24
CA LEU A 206 10.19 -7.95 20.43
C LEU A 206 9.12 -6.91 20.12
N PHE A 207 9.35 -5.67 20.50
CA PHE A 207 8.36 -4.62 20.34
C PHE A 207 8.96 -3.24 20.10
N ARG A 208 8.16 -2.35 19.50
CA ARG A 208 8.47 -0.92 19.42
C ARG A 208 7.17 -0.13 19.46
N THR A 209 7.14 0.92 20.27
CA THR A 209 6.08 1.92 20.16
C THR A 209 6.43 2.83 18.99
N LEU A 210 5.55 2.90 17.98
CA LEU A 210 5.80 3.72 16.79
C LEU A 210 5.39 5.17 17.05
N SER A 211 6.25 6.10 16.69
CA SER A 211 5.91 7.51 16.49
C SER A 211 4.96 7.70 15.31
N GLU A 212 4.47 8.93 15.13
CA GLU A 212 3.63 9.28 13.98
C GLU A 212 4.34 9.05 12.64
N GLN A 213 5.59 9.49 12.54
CA GLN A 213 6.41 9.34 11.34
C GLN A 213 6.67 7.86 11.03
N GLU A 214 6.99 7.06 12.05
CA GLU A 214 7.25 5.63 11.89
C GLU A 214 5.98 4.85 11.54
N ALA A 215 4.83 5.17 12.17
CA ALA A 215 3.56 4.53 11.83
C ALA A 215 3.16 4.81 10.37
N ALA A 216 3.43 6.02 9.87
CA ALA A 216 3.19 6.41 8.48
C ALA A 216 4.08 5.68 7.45
N LEU A 217 5.18 5.02 7.89
CA LEU A 217 6.02 4.23 6.97
C LEU A 217 5.31 2.95 6.47
N PHE A 218 4.37 2.41 7.24
CA PHE A 218 3.68 1.17 6.94
C PHE A 218 2.44 1.46 6.08
N ASP A 219 2.53 1.19 4.77
CA ASP A 219 1.39 1.38 3.87
C ASP A 219 0.42 0.20 4.01
N MET A 220 -0.61 0.40 4.83
CA MET A 220 -1.63 -0.62 5.10
C MET A 220 -2.59 -0.86 3.93
N ARG A 221 -2.43 -0.13 2.80
CA ARG A 221 -3.19 -0.40 1.57
C ARG A 221 -2.54 -1.49 0.75
N ARG A 222 -1.22 -1.65 0.82
CA ARG A 222 -0.55 -2.66 -0.01
C ARG A 222 0.81 -3.01 0.57
N PHE A 223 0.96 -4.24 1.04
CA PHE A 223 2.19 -4.67 1.71
C PHE A 223 2.40 -6.18 1.67
N THR A 224 3.63 -6.56 1.97
CA THR A 224 4.07 -7.94 2.15
C THR A 224 4.78 -8.07 3.49
N ILE A 225 4.42 -9.10 4.25
CA ILE A 225 5.19 -9.60 5.39
C ILE A 225 5.80 -10.93 4.98
N GLU A 226 7.12 -11.06 5.09
CA GLU A 226 7.82 -12.33 4.93
C GLU A 226 8.60 -12.65 6.20
N LEU A 227 8.53 -13.89 6.66
CA LEU A 227 9.27 -14.38 7.82
C LEU A 227 9.49 -15.89 7.74
N TRP A 228 10.46 -16.36 8.49
CA TRP A 228 10.61 -17.78 8.79
C TRP A 228 10.09 -18.08 10.18
N ALA A 229 9.32 -19.14 10.31
CA ALA A 229 8.78 -19.62 11.57
C ALA A 229 8.99 -21.13 11.70
N ARG A 230 9.28 -21.59 12.91
CA ARG A 230 9.41 -23.00 13.25
C ARG A 230 8.63 -23.30 14.51
N ASN A 231 7.76 -24.30 14.43
CA ASN A 231 6.99 -24.77 15.57
C ASN A 231 7.67 -26.01 16.21
N PRO A 232 8.26 -25.90 17.41
CA PRO A 232 9.00 -27.00 18.02
C PRO A 232 8.11 -27.94 18.84
N ASN A 233 6.85 -27.60 19.17
CA ASN A 233 6.07 -28.37 20.13
C ASN A 233 4.56 -28.40 19.88
N ILE A 234 4.08 -29.44 19.19
CA ILE A 234 2.65 -29.73 18.93
C ILE A 234 1.78 -29.94 20.19
N LYS A 235 2.32 -29.85 21.42
CA LYS A 235 1.65 -30.23 22.68
C LYS A 235 1.52 -29.15 23.76
N GLN A 236 2.11 -27.95 23.60
CA GLN A 236 1.99 -26.84 24.57
C GLN A 236 1.55 -25.57 23.84
N GLN A 237 0.24 -25.40 23.65
CA GLN A 237 -0.24 -24.60 22.53
C GLN A 237 -1.61 -23.95 22.81
N GLY A 238 -1.78 -22.70 22.37
CA GLY A 238 -2.96 -21.87 22.62
C GLY A 238 -3.70 -21.53 21.32
N ASP A 239 -4.98 -21.17 21.41
CA ASP A 239 -5.90 -21.11 20.26
C ASP A 239 -5.55 -20.09 19.14
N SER A 240 -4.51 -19.24 19.27
CA SER A 240 -4.07 -18.27 18.24
C SER A 240 -2.72 -17.62 18.57
N ASP A 241 -1.63 -18.17 18.06
CA ASP A 241 -0.29 -17.64 18.28
C ASP A 241 0.06 -16.51 17.31
N THR A 242 0.52 -15.38 17.85
CA THR A 242 0.80 -14.17 17.06
C THR A 242 2.22 -14.19 16.50
N LEU A 243 2.34 -14.12 15.18
CA LEU A 243 3.63 -14.03 14.47
C LEU A 243 4.08 -12.57 14.32
N PHE A 244 3.15 -11.68 13.94
CA PHE A 244 3.40 -10.25 13.74
C PHE A 244 2.14 -9.46 14.11
N HIS A 245 2.26 -8.35 14.83
CA HIS A 245 1.09 -7.60 15.29
C HIS A 245 1.40 -6.13 15.52
N TYR A 246 0.45 -5.27 15.16
CA TYR A 246 0.36 -3.89 15.59
C TYR A 246 -0.87 -3.63 16.48
N ARG A 247 -0.63 -3.21 17.72
CA ARG A 247 -1.68 -2.91 18.70
C ARG A 247 -1.94 -1.41 18.79
N ASN A 248 -3.19 -1.02 18.61
CA ASN A 248 -3.64 0.32 18.97
C ASN A 248 -3.80 0.42 20.51
N THR A 249 -2.95 1.22 21.14
CA THR A 249 -2.91 1.37 22.60
C THR A 249 -4.09 2.18 23.15
N LYS A 250 -4.74 3.02 22.33
CA LYS A 250 -5.88 3.86 22.73
C LYS A 250 -7.20 3.09 22.80
N LEU A 251 -7.33 2.01 22.04
CA LEU A 251 -8.56 1.21 22.00
C LEU A 251 -8.58 0.08 23.05
N HIS A 252 -7.48 -0.09 23.80
CA HIS A 252 -7.30 -0.97 24.97
C HIS A 252 -7.67 -2.47 24.85
N SER A 253 -8.41 -2.93 23.83
CA SER A 253 -8.97 -4.30 23.77
C SER A 253 -8.72 -5.05 22.46
N THR A 254 -8.32 -4.40 21.36
CA THR A 254 -8.18 -5.09 20.05
C THR A 254 -6.85 -4.82 19.36
N SER A 255 -6.34 -5.83 18.67
CA SER A 255 -5.25 -5.67 17.70
C SER A 255 -5.75 -4.79 16.55
N GLN A 256 -4.94 -3.83 16.12
CA GLN A 256 -5.27 -3.09 14.91
C GLN A 256 -4.95 -3.89 13.65
N PHE A 257 -3.86 -4.67 13.70
CA PHE A 257 -3.49 -5.62 12.67
C PHE A 257 -2.71 -6.76 13.30
N ASN A 258 -3.03 -8.02 13.02
CA ASN A 258 -2.23 -9.16 13.43
C ASN A 258 -2.18 -10.21 12.32
N LEU A 259 -1.04 -10.90 12.26
CA LEU A 259 -0.80 -12.14 11.57
C LEU A 259 -0.61 -13.20 12.65
N PHE A 260 -1.42 -14.23 12.62
CA PHE A 260 -1.42 -15.30 13.60
C PHE A 260 -1.48 -16.66 12.92
N THR A 261 -1.25 -17.70 13.69
CA THR A 261 -1.43 -19.08 13.25
C THR A 261 -2.20 -19.85 14.31
N ASP A 262 -3.03 -20.76 13.83
CA ASP A 262 -3.49 -21.89 14.62
C ASP A 262 -2.44 -23.00 14.48
N ASP A 263 -2.05 -23.58 15.58
CA ASP A 263 -0.92 -24.49 15.69
C ASP A 263 -1.32 -25.96 15.54
N HIS A 264 -2.58 -26.30 15.85
CA HIS A 264 -3.16 -27.64 15.66
C HIS A 264 -3.40 -27.95 14.18
N SER A 265 -4.04 -27.01 13.47
CA SER A 265 -4.38 -27.16 12.06
C SER A 265 -3.33 -26.58 11.12
N GLY A 266 -2.36 -25.82 11.66
CA GLY A 266 -1.38 -25.07 10.88
C GLY A 266 -2.01 -24.00 9.97
N THR A 267 -3.22 -23.58 10.30
CA THR A 267 -3.96 -22.54 9.60
C THR A 267 -3.32 -21.19 9.88
N LEU A 268 -2.95 -20.46 8.84
CA LEU A 268 -2.54 -19.07 8.96
C LEU A 268 -3.77 -18.17 8.97
N GLY A 269 -3.74 -17.11 9.76
CA GLY A 269 -4.82 -16.14 9.87
C GLY A 269 -4.33 -14.73 10.05
N PHE A 270 -5.22 -13.78 9.81
CA PHE A 270 -4.97 -12.37 10.01
C PHE A 270 -6.22 -11.68 10.53
N GLY A 271 -6.04 -10.65 11.34
CA GLY A 271 -7.12 -9.85 11.88
C GLY A 271 -6.75 -8.39 11.93
N PHE A 272 -7.73 -7.52 11.77
CA PHE A 272 -7.49 -6.08 11.66
C PHE A 272 -8.72 -5.26 12.02
N LEU A 273 -8.51 -3.96 12.25
CA LEU A 273 -9.58 -2.98 12.31
C LEU A 273 -9.89 -2.48 10.91
N ASP A 274 -11.14 -2.65 10.47
CA ASP A 274 -11.63 -2.07 9.23
C ASP A 274 -11.80 -0.55 9.33
N SER A 275 -12.21 0.09 8.24
CA SER A 275 -12.47 1.54 8.18
C SER A 275 -13.55 2.05 9.15
N ASP A 276 -14.42 1.17 9.64
CA ASP A 276 -15.45 1.46 10.64
C ASP A 276 -14.95 1.20 12.08
N ASN A 277 -13.65 0.93 12.26
CA ASN A 277 -13.03 0.51 13.52
C ASN A 277 -13.62 -0.79 14.09
N ARG A 278 -14.18 -1.67 13.26
CA ARG A 278 -14.61 -3.00 13.67
C ARG A 278 -13.46 -3.99 13.49
N TYR A 279 -13.25 -4.82 14.51
CA TYR A 279 -12.27 -5.89 14.40
C TYR A 279 -12.85 -7.05 13.60
N VAL A 280 -12.17 -7.40 12.50
CA VAL A 280 -12.49 -8.54 11.64
C VAL A 280 -11.29 -9.46 11.56
N SER A 281 -11.53 -10.77 11.39
CA SER A 281 -10.45 -11.74 11.27
C SER A 281 -10.80 -12.86 10.30
N PHE A 282 -9.80 -13.32 9.57
CA PHE A 282 -9.91 -14.37 8.58
C PHE A 282 -8.81 -15.39 8.78
N GLN A 283 -9.05 -16.60 8.28
CA GLN A 283 -8.14 -17.71 8.38
C GLN A 283 -8.11 -18.46 7.05
N THR A 284 -6.98 -19.08 6.75
CA THR A 284 -6.87 -20.05 5.66
C THR A 284 -7.87 -21.20 5.87
N LYS A 285 -8.36 -21.78 4.79
CA LYS A 285 -9.34 -22.88 4.82
C LYS A 285 -8.64 -24.23 4.82
N LYS A 286 -7.42 -24.27 4.29
CA LYS A 286 -6.63 -25.49 4.18
C LYS A 286 -5.86 -25.72 5.47
N THR A 287 -6.28 -26.75 6.20
CA THR A 287 -5.56 -27.29 7.35
C THR A 287 -4.34 -28.07 6.87
N VAL A 288 -3.15 -27.57 7.19
CA VAL A 288 -1.87 -28.23 6.95
C VAL A 288 -1.05 -28.12 8.24
N PRO A 289 -1.08 -29.13 9.12
CA PRO A 289 -0.39 -29.08 10.40
C PRO A 289 1.10 -28.77 10.26
N TRP A 290 1.68 -28.21 11.33
CA TRP A 290 3.11 -28.00 11.41
C TRP A 290 3.83 -29.34 11.65
N GLU A 291 4.90 -29.59 10.90
CA GLU A 291 5.84 -30.64 11.27
C GLU A 291 6.71 -30.13 12.42
N GLN A 292 6.92 -31.00 13.42
CA GLN A 292 7.75 -30.68 14.58
C GLN A 292 9.16 -30.29 14.13
N ASP A 293 9.66 -29.18 14.69
CA ASP A 293 11.03 -28.68 14.48
C ASP A 293 11.39 -28.36 13.02
N ARG A 294 10.38 -28.22 12.15
CA ARG A 294 10.59 -27.83 10.75
C ARG A 294 10.38 -26.34 10.56
N TRP A 295 11.30 -25.71 9.83
CA TRP A 295 11.16 -24.33 9.42
C TRP A 295 10.21 -24.18 8.24
N TYR A 296 9.47 -23.08 8.23
CA TYR A 296 8.58 -22.70 7.15
C TYR A 296 8.76 -21.22 6.80
N HIS A 297 8.92 -20.95 5.51
CA HIS A 297 8.86 -19.60 4.99
C HIS A 297 7.40 -19.20 4.80
N ILE A 298 6.97 -18.18 5.54
CA ILE A 298 5.63 -17.62 5.47
C ILE A 298 5.68 -16.28 4.75
N VAL A 299 4.83 -16.14 3.74
CA VAL A 299 4.59 -14.90 3.03
C VAL A 299 3.11 -14.55 3.14
N PHE A 300 2.85 -13.36 3.67
CA PHE A 300 1.54 -12.74 3.71
C PHE A 300 1.55 -11.51 2.82
N THR A 301 0.62 -11.42 1.88
CA THR A 301 0.44 -10.22 1.05
C THR A 301 -0.96 -9.67 1.23
N TYR A 302 -1.07 -8.35 1.36
CA TYR A 302 -2.33 -7.63 1.35
C TYR A 302 -2.32 -6.62 0.19
N ASP A 303 -3.42 -6.57 -0.56
CA ASP A 303 -3.62 -5.65 -1.67
C ASP A 303 -5.00 -5.02 -1.58
N ALA A 304 -5.05 -3.73 -1.23
CA ALA A 304 -6.27 -2.96 -1.24
C ALA A 304 -6.65 -2.67 -2.67
N ASN A 305 -7.73 -3.29 -3.14
CA ASN A 305 -8.30 -2.97 -4.43
C ASN A 305 -9.34 -1.87 -4.23
N THR A 306 -8.96 -0.64 -4.52
CA THR A 306 -9.78 0.55 -4.21
C THR A 306 -10.90 0.80 -5.24
N ALA A 307 -11.14 -0.13 -6.16
CA ALA A 307 -12.24 -0.02 -7.13
C ALA A 307 -13.62 -0.07 -6.46
N ALA A 308 -13.76 -0.81 -5.36
CA ALA A 308 -14.98 -0.89 -4.57
C ALA A 308 -14.68 -1.25 -3.09
N PRO A 309 -15.54 -0.88 -2.13
CA PRO A 309 -15.44 -1.36 -0.76
C PRO A 309 -15.44 -2.89 -0.71
N HIS A 310 -14.65 -3.44 0.20
CA HIS A 310 -14.48 -4.88 0.38
C HIS A 310 -13.84 -5.62 -0.80
N ASP A 311 -13.22 -4.97 -1.78
CA ASP A 311 -12.62 -5.68 -2.93
C ASP A 311 -11.16 -6.11 -2.69
N SER A 312 -10.67 -5.96 -1.46
CA SER A 312 -9.27 -6.20 -1.14
C SER A 312 -8.93 -7.68 -1.13
N ILE A 313 -7.67 -7.98 -1.43
CA ILE A 313 -7.18 -9.35 -1.62
C ILE A 313 -6.09 -9.63 -0.59
N VAL A 314 -6.18 -10.82 0.02
CA VAL A 314 -5.11 -11.36 0.86
C VAL A 314 -4.62 -12.67 0.30
N SER A 315 -3.31 -12.88 0.32
CA SER A 315 -2.72 -14.18 0.01
C SER A 315 -1.76 -14.65 1.09
N PHE A 316 -1.88 -15.94 1.41
CA PHE A 316 -0.98 -16.68 2.28
C PHE A 316 -0.20 -17.69 1.45
N THR A 317 1.12 -17.71 1.64
CA THR A 317 1.98 -18.76 1.13
C THR A 317 2.84 -19.29 2.27
N ARG A 318 2.88 -20.60 2.44
CA ARG A 318 3.78 -21.29 3.36
C ARG A 318 4.58 -22.30 2.57
N THR A 319 5.90 -22.26 2.72
CA THR A 319 6.82 -23.18 2.06
C THR A 319 7.70 -23.83 3.11
N PRO A 320 7.63 -25.17 3.26
CA PRO A 320 8.50 -25.88 4.18
C PRO A 320 9.97 -25.71 3.77
N GLU A 321 10.88 -25.73 4.75
CA GLU A 321 12.31 -25.74 4.49
C GLU A 321 12.68 -26.89 3.54
N PHE A 322 13.61 -26.59 2.64
CA PHE A 322 14.07 -27.46 1.55
C PHE A 322 13.03 -27.79 0.47
N SER A 323 11.81 -27.23 0.56
CA SER A 323 10.82 -27.36 -0.49
C SER A 323 10.95 -26.25 -1.53
N SER A 324 10.82 -26.62 -2.81
CA SER A 324 10.66 -25.66 -3.91
C SER A 324 9.20 -25.30 -4.17
N ARG A 325 8.25 -25.93 -3.46
CA ARG A 325 6.80 -25.72 -3.62
C ARG A 325 6.14 -25.45 -2.27
N PRO A 326 5.17 -24.53 -2.23
CA PRO A 326 4.41 -24.28 -1.02
C PRO A 326 3.53 -25.49 -0.66
N ASP A 327 3.42 -25.79 0.62
CA ASP A 327 2.45 -26.76 1.15
C ASP A 327 1.08 -26.10 1.41
N LEU A 328 1.08 -24.78 1.64
CA LEU A 328 -0.09 -23.93 1.73
C LEU A 328 0.06 -22.74 0.78
N GLN A 329 -0.89 -22.55 -0.11
CA GLN A 329 -1.02 -21.35 -0.94
C GLN A 329 -2.52 -21.06 -1.09
N GLN A 330 -2.98 -19.93 -0.56
CA GLN A 330 -4.39 -19.57 -0.56
C GLN A 330 -4.58 -18.06 -0.70
N THR A 331 -5.52 -17.68 -1.57
CA THR A 331 -5.97 -16.30 -1.74
C THR A 331 -7.40 -16.16 -1.23
N LEU A 332 -7.66 -15.08 -0.51
CA LEU A 332 -8.97 -14.65 -0.02
C LEU A 332 -9.29 -13.30 -0.67
N THR A 333 -10.51 -13.18 -1.19
CA THR A 333 -11.08 -11.96 -1.77
C THR A 333 -12.13 -11.40 -0.81
N ASP A 334 -12.80 -10.33 -1.22
CA ASP A 334 -13.91 -9.74 -0.48
C ASP A 334 -13.48 -9.19 0.89
N ILE A 335 -12.23 -8.72 1.00
CA ILE A 335 -11.62 -8.26 2.26
C ILE A 335 -11.87 -6.76 2.42
N ALA A 336 -12.26 -6.34 3.63
CA ALA A 336 -12.38 -4.93 3.97
C ALA A 336 -11.02 -4.21 3.97
N ASP A 337 -11.06 -2.88 3.84
CA ASP A 337 -9.86 -2.05 3.90
C ASP A 337 -9.29 -2.00 5.32
N ILE A 338 -7.97 -2.19 5.45
CA ILE A 338 -7.28 -2.08 6.73
C ILE A 338 -7.10 -0.60 7.09
N THR A 339 -7.51 -0.22 8.29
CA THR A 339 -7.28 1.14 8.79
C THR A 339 -5.78 1.42 9.01
N PRO A 340 -5.26 2.60 8.60
CA PRO A 340 -3.86 2.99 8.80
C PRO A 340 -3.40 2.95 10.26
N LEU A 341 -2.16 2.53 10.51
CA LEU A 341 -1.61 2.39 11.87
C LEU A 341 -1.71 3.69 12.68
N THR A 342 -2.22 3.61 13.90
CA THR A 342 -2.38 4.79 14.76
C THR A 342 -1.11 5.14 15.53
N PRO A 343 -0.63 6.40 15.52
CA PRO A 343 0.56 6.81 16.29
C PRO A 343 0.48 6.42 17.77
N GLY A 344 1.60 5.98 18.34
CA GLY A 344 1.71 5.50 19.72
C GLY A 344 1.23 4.06 19.93
N GLY A 345 0.84 3.36 18.86
CA GLY A 345 0.61 1.93 18.89
C GLY A 345 1.91 1.12 18.99
N VAL A 346 1.77 -0.15 19.38
CA VAL A 346 2.89 -1.06 19.63
C VAL A 346 2.98 -2.08 18.51
N LEU A 347 4.06 -2.03 17.76
CA LEU A 347 4.48 -3.08 16.84
C LEU A 347 5.15 -4.21 17.64
N ALA A 348 4.84 -5.46 17.34
CA ALA A 348 5.43 -6.63 17.98
C ALA A 348 5.61 -7.82 17.02
N ILE A 349 6.64 -8.64 17.29
CA ILE A 349 6.92 -9.90 16.61
C ILE A 349 6.89 -11.03 17.65
N GLY A 350 6.23 -12.13 17.32
CA GLY A 350 6.15 -13.32 18.18
C GLY A 350 5.26 -13.18 19.43
N GLY A 351 4.46 -12.12 19.56
CA GLY A 351 3.61 -11.94 20.74
C GLY A 351 2.54 -10.86 20.63
N SER A 352 1.53 -10.94 21.51
CA SER A 352 0.33 -10.08 21.43
C SER A 352 0.44 -8.73 22.13
N THR A 353 1.00 -8.61 23.34
CA THR A 353 1.08 -7.32 24.05
C THR A 353 2.17 -7.29 25.13
N LEU A 354 2.47 -6.13 25.72
CA LEU A 354 3.36 -6.00 26.90
C LEU A 354 2.90 -6.82 28.12
N THR A 355 1.59 -7.02 28.30
CA THR A 355 0.98 -7.49 29.57
C THR A 355 0.23 -8.81 29.45
N ASP A 356 -0.35 -9.11 28.29
CA ASP A 356 -1.10 -10.33 27.95
C ASP A 356 -0.16 -11.43 27.47
N ILE A 357 -0.19 -12.56 28.15
CA ILE A 357 0.61 -13.76 27.88
C ILE A 357 -0.19 -14.84 27.14
N SER A 358 -1.48 -14.66 26.88
CA SER A 358 -2.34 -15.73 26.37
C SER A 358 -2.22 -16.02 24.86
N ARG A 359 -1.50 -15.19 24.10
CA ARG A 359 -1.35 -15.30 22.64
C ARG A 359 0.10 -15.01 22.24
N HIS A 360 1.01 -15.94 22.50
CA HIS A 360 2.44 -15.82 22.21
C HIS A 360 2.86 -16.93 21.24
N TRP A 361 3.71 -16.64 20.26
CA TRP A 361 4.29 -17.72 19.45
C TRP A 361 5.26 -18.52 20.33
N GLY A 362 4.96 -19.80 20.54
CA GLY A 362 5.78 -20.70 21.35
C GLY A 362 7.04 -21.24 20.66
N GLY A 363 7.23 -20.91 19.37
CA GLY A 363 8.34 -21.39 18.56
C GLY A 363 9.37 -20.31 18.20
N ASP A 364 10.18 -20.59 17.18
CA ASP A 364 11.23 -19.68 16.73
C ASP A 364 10.77 -18.85 15.53
N ILE A 365 11.31 -17.62 15.42
CA ILE A 365 11.12 -16.72 14.27
C ILE A 365 12.49 -16.21 13.79
N SER A 366 12.66 -16.06 12.49
CA SER A 366 13.85 -15.46 11.88
C SER A 366 13.52 -14.68 10.60
N ASP A 367 14.43 -13.80 10.19
CA ASP A 367 14.41 -13.05 8.92
C ASP A 367 13.06 -12.39 8.60
N VAL A 368 12.55 -11.57 9.53
CA VAL A 368 11.27 -10.89 9.39
C VAL A 368 11.43 -9.63 8.56
N ARG A 369 10.60 -9.46 7.53
CA ARG A 369 10.57 -8.25 6.71
C ARG A 369 9.16 -7.71 6.56
N PHE A 370 9.05 -6.38 6.59
CA PHE A 370 7.87 -5.66 6.16
C PHE A 370 8.22 -4.86 4.91
N ILE A 371 7.45 -5.03 3.84
CA ILE A 371 7.68 -4.42 2.54
C ILE A 371 6.38 -3.71 2.15
N ASN A 372 6.42 -2.41 1.88
CA ASN A 372 5.30 -1.75 1.19
C ASN A 372 5.29 -2.24 -0.26
N GLY A 373 4.13 -2.61 -0.78
CA GLY A 373 3.99 -3.23 -2.10
C GLY A 373 4.12 -4.75 -2.10
N ILE A 374 3.93 -5.35 -3.28
CA ILE A 374 3.99 -6.81 -3.48
C ILE A 374 5.11 -7.15 -4.46
N PRO A 375 6.23 -7.76 -4.00
CA PRO A 375 7.31 -8.21 -4.87
C PRO A 375 6.81 -9.04 -6.07
N ALA A 376 7.37 -8.78 -7.25
CA ALA A 376 6.97 -9.45 -8.50
C ALA A 376 7.05 -10.99 -8.45
N ARG A 377 7.91 -11.54 -7.57
CA ARG A 377 8.00 -12.98 -7.28
C ARG A 377 6.74 -13.57 -6.64
N TYR A 378 5.93 -12.75 -5.97
CA TYR A 378 4.68 -13.13 -5.31
C TYR A 378 3.44 -12.71 -6.12
N GLN A 379 3.53 -11.72 -7.02
CA GLN A 379 2.42 -11.31 -7.90
C GLN A 379 1.94 -12.44 -8.84
N ARG A 380 2.88 -13.21 -9.41
CA ARG A 380 2.55 -14.35 -10.31
C ARG A 380 1.78 -15.47 -9.62
N GLN A 381 1.85 -15.56 -8.29
CA GLN A 381 1.19 -16.57 -7.48
C GLN A 381 -0.28 -16.21 -7.17
N GLN A 382 -0.69 -14.95 -7.36
CA GLN A 382 -2.07 -14.49 -7.18
C GLN A 382 -2.93 -14.72 -8.43
N ASN A 383 -2.35 -14.56 -9.63
CA ASN A 383 -3.06 -14.69 -10.91
C ASN A 383 -3.27 -16.14 -11.39
N SER A 384 -2.70 -17.14 -10.72
CA SER A 384 -2.84 -18.55 -11.13
C SER A 384 -4.13 -19.23 -10.64
N ASN A 385 -4.90 -18.57 -9.75
CA ASN A 385 -6.15 -19.12 -9.18
C ASN A 385 -7.42 -18.45 -9.72
N SER A 386 -7.32 -17.56 -10.72
CA SER A 386 -8.48 -16.87 -11.33
C SER A 386 -8.93 -17.47 -12.69
N LYS A 387 -8.64 -18.75 -12.94
CA LYS A 387 -9.14 -19.48 -14.12
C LYS A 387 -10.09 -20.61 -13.74
#